data_AF-A0A6M0AXS7-F1
#
_entry.id   AF-A0A6M0AXS7-F1
#
_cell.length_a   1.000
_cell.length_b   1.000
_cell.length_c   1.000
_cell.angle_alpha   90.00
_cell.angle_beta   90.00
_cell.angle_gamma   90.00
#
_symmetry.space_group_name_H-M   'P 1'
#
loop_
_entity.id
_entity.type
_entity.pdbx_description
1 polymer ?
#
loop_
_entity_poly.entity_id
_entity_poly.type
_entity_poly.pdbx_seq_one_letter_code
_entity_poly.pdbx_strand_id
1 'polypeptide(L)'
;MEMSAKFAERVAERLIAGILTFPDGQAWVIVVILIVIYGLIALPIGLRNGFLQLDQNLLTIDNSPLSPLFRKTDLNAVNFKTSWHLVGKIMITALFTPAIAEEIFFRVLLLPHPSENPSLISIYAWSTVSLFIFVIYHPLNAITFYPAARETFFKPIFLFLATLLGIICTIAYIKSGSIWTAVVIHWLFVVIWLIGLGGKSRLL
;
A
#
# COMPACT_ATOMS: atom_id res chain seq x y z
N MET A 1 -19.80 -20.60 21.63
CA MET A 1 -18.75 -21.56 21.22
C MET A 1 -18.95 -22.02 19.77
N GLU A 2 -20.15 -22.44 19.37
CA GLU A 2 -20.41 -22.87 17.98
C GLU A 2 -20.33 -21.71 16.96
N MET A 3 -20.88 -20.53 17.28
CA MET A 3 -20.84 -19.36 16.41
C MET A 3 -19.40 -18.84 16.17
N SER A 4 -18.56 -18.84 17.20
CA SER A 4 -17.15 -18.45 17.10
C SER A 4 -16.33 -19.42 16.27
N ALA A 5 -16.65 -20.72 16.34
CA ALA A 5 -15.97 -21.75 15.54
C ALA A 5 -16.29 -21.58 14.05
N LYS A 6 -17.56 -21.41 13.69
CA LYS A 6 -17.98 -21.17 12.29
C LYS A 6 -17.39 -19.90 11.70
N PHE A 7 -17.25 -18.85 12.51
CA PHE A 7 -16.57 -17.62 12.08
C PHE A 7 -15.08 -17.87 11.81
N ALA A 8 -14.37 -18.54 12.72
CA ALA A 8 -12.95 -18.83 12.56
C ALA A 8 -12.67 -19.71 11.34
N GLU A 9 -13.50 -20.74 11.11
CA GLU A 9 -13.44 -21.61 9.94
C GLU A 9 -13.57 -20.81 8.63
N ARG A 10 -14.58 -19.95 8.55
CA ARG A 10 -14.80 -19.08 7.39
C ARG A 10 -13.62 -18.16 7.12
N VAL A 11 -13.02 -17.57 8.16
CA VAL A 11 -11.84 -16.72 8.00
C VAL A 11 -10.64 -17.53 7.52
N ALA A 12 -10.44 -18.75 8.03
CA ALA A 12 -9.38 -19.64 7.57
C ALA A 12 -9.56 -20.02 6.10
N GLU A 13 -10.78 -20.32 5.67
CA GLU A 13 -11.11 -20.59 4.26
C GLU A 13 -10.80 -19.39 3.36
N ARG A 14 -11.17 -18.17 3.77
CA ARG A 14 -10.84 -16.94 3.04
C ARG A 14 -9.33 -16.73 2.93
N LEU A 15 -8.58 -16.97 4.00
CA LEU A 15 -7.12 -16.87 4.01
C LEU A 15 -6.50 -17.87 3.03
N ILE A 16 -6.89 -19.15 3.14
CA ILE A 16 -6.37 -20.21 2.27
C ILE A 16 -6.73 -19.91 0.81
N ALA A 17 -8.00 -19.62 0.52
CA ALA A 17 -8.45 -19.33 -0.84
C ALA A 17 -7.75 -18.07 -1.39
N GLY A 18 -7.71 -16.98 -0.62
CA GLY A 18 -7.11 -15.72 -1.05
C GLY A 18 -5.61 -15.80 -1.33
N ILE A 19 -4.88 -16.58 -0.52
CA ILE A 19 -3.42 -16.78 -0.67
C ILE A 19 -3.11 -17.76 -1.80
N LEU A 20 -3.86 -18.86 -1.91
CA LEU A 20 -3.58 -19.90 -2.90
C LEU A 20 -4.15 -19.59 -4.29
N THR A 21 -5.11 -18.67 -4.40
CA THR A 21 -5.62 -18.21 -5.70
C THR A 21 -4.57 -17.36 -6.39
N PHE A 22 -3.97 -17.91 -7.45
CA PHE A 22 -3.07 -17.16 -8.32
C PHE A 22 -3.89 -16.38 -9.36
N PRO A 23 -3.65 -15.06 -9.56
CA PRO A 23 -4.43 -14.29 -10.52
C PRO A 23 -4.17 -14.73 -11.95
N ASP A 24 -5.23 -14.95 -12.72
CA ASP A 24 -5.15 -15.23 -14.15
C ASP A 24 -4.82 -13.96 -14.98
N GLY A 25 -4.68 -14.13 -16.30
CA GLY A 25 -4.35 -13.01 -17.18
C GLY A 25 -5.41 -11.90 -17.19
N GLN A 26 -6.70 -12.24 -17.02
CA GLN A 26 -7.78 -11.25 -16.99
C GLN A 26 -7.71 -10.42 -15.70
N ALA A 27 -7.42 -11.05 -14.56
CA ALA A 27 -7.20 -10.37 -13.31
C ALA A 27 -6.04 -9.36 -13.41
N TRP A 28 -4.94 -9.72 -14.07
CA TRP A 28 -3.82 -8.80 -14.29
C TRP A 28 -4.17 -7.63 -15.23
N VAL A 29 -4.98 -7.86 -16.27
CA VAL A 29 -5.49 -6.77 -17.11
C VAL A 29 -6.32 -5.78 -16.27
N ILE A 30 -7.20 -6.28 -15.39
CA ILE A 30 -7.96 -5.44 -14.47
C ILE A 30 -7.03 -4.65 -13.55
N VAL A 31 -6.00 -5.29 -12.97
CA VAL A 31 -5.00 -4.62 -12.12
C VAL A 31 -4.32 -3.48 -12.87
N VAL A 32 -3.87 -3.69 -14.11
CA VAL A 32 -3.23 -2.64 -14.92
C VAL A 32 -4.19 -1.47 -15.17
N ILE A 33 -5.44 -1.74 -15.54
CA ILE A 33 -6.47 -0.71 -15.74
C ILE A 33 -6.68 0.10 -14.46
N LEU A 34 -6.80 -0.58 -13.31
CA LEU A 34 -6.99 0.07 -12.01
C LEU A 34 -5.79 0.95 -11.63
N ILE A 35 -4.55 0.49 -11.87
CA ILE A 35 -3.32 1.26 -11.65
C ILE A 35 -3.33 2.53 -12.51
N VAL A 36 -3.68 2.41 -13.79
CA VAL A 36 -3.74 3.57 -14.71
C VAL A 36 -4.80 4.57 -14.23
N ILE A 37 -6.01 4.11 -13.92
CA ILE A 37 -7.09 4.98 -13.42
C ILE A 37 -6.66 5.70 -12.15
N TYR A 38 -6.09 4.99 -11.18
CA TYR A 38 -5.61 5.60 -9.95
C TYR A 38 -4.52 6.62 -10.23
N GLY A 39 -3.52 6.28 -11.07
CA GLY A 39 -2.44 7.20 -11.43
C GLY A 39 -2.95 8.48 -12.08
N LEU A 40 -3.92 8.38 -13.00
CA LEU A 40 -4.54 9.52 -13.67
C LEU A 40 -5.29 10.46 -12.72
N ILE A 41 -5.79 9.96 -11.59
CA ILE A 41 -6.49 10.77 -10.58
C ILE A 41 -5.50 11.28 -9.52
N ALA A 42 -4.71 10.37 -8.97
CA ALA A 42 -3.83 10.61 -7.83
C ALA A 42 -2.65 11.53 -8.17
N LEU A 43 -2.02 11.35 -9.35
CA LEU A 43 -0.85 12.15 -9.71
C LEU A 43 -1.21 13.64 -9.87
N PRO A 44 -2.20 14.04 -10.69
CA PRO A 44 -2.52 15.47 -10.85
C PRO A 44 -2.98 16.12 -9.54
N ILE A 45 -3.83 15.43 -8.78
CA ILE A 45 -4.35 15.93 -7.50
C ILE A 45 -3.23 16.07 -6.47
N GLY A 46 -2.40 15.03 -6.32
CA GLY A 46 -1.32 15.00 -5.35
C GLY A 46 -0.23 16.03 -5.65
N LEU A 47 0.15 16.19 -6.92
CA LEU A 47 1.14 17.19 -7.36
C LEU A 47 0.60 18.63 -7.20
N ARG A 48 -0.65 18.89 -7.63
CA ARG A 48 -1.25 20.23 -7.56
C ARG A 48 -1.39 20.75 -6.13
N ASN A 49 -1.68 19.87 -5.18
CA ASN A 49 -1.79 20.22 -3.76
C ASN A 49 -0.45 20.14 -3.02
N GLY A 50 0.65 19.89 -3.74
CA GLY A 50 1.99 19.75 -3.17
C GLY A 50 2.15 18.57 -2.22
N PHE A 51 1.20 17.63 -2.19
CA PHE A 51 1.26 16.42 -1.36
C PHE A 51 2.28 15.44 -1.91
N LEU A 52 2.21 15.16 -3.21
CA LEU A 52 3.23 14.42 -3.96
C LEU A 52 4.29 15.42 -4.42
N GLN A 53 5.56 15.11 -4.17
CA GLN A 53 6.68 15.96 -4.58
C GLN A 53 7.76 15.05 -5.14
N LEU A 54 8.25 15.32 -6.35
CA LEU A 54 9.32 14.52 -6.92
C LEU A 54 10.56 14.62 -6.01
N ASP A 55 10.88 13.53 -5.33
CA ASP A 55 11.95 13.44 -4.35
C ASP A 55 12.92 12.38 -4.84
N GLN A 56 13.97 12.84 -5.53
CA GLN A 56 15.02 11.96 -6.03
C GLN A 56 16.13 11.75 -5.01
N ASN A 57 16.04 12.31 -3.80
CA ASN A 57 17.15 12.33 -2.85
C ASN A 57 17.62 10.92 -2.45
N LEU A 58 16.74 9.91 -2.51
CA LEU A 58 17.06 8.50 -2.27
C LEU A 58 17.77 7.82 -3.45
N LEU A 59 17.59 8.35 -4.66
CA LEU A 59 18.15 7.83 -5.91
C LEU A 59 19.38 8.63 -6.36
N THR A 60 19.57 9.84 -5.85
CA THR A 60 20.75 10.67 -6.09
C THR A 60 21.85 10.31 -5.11
N ILE A 61 23.04 10.02 -5.64
CA ILE A 61 24.27 9.94 -4.86
C ILE A 61 24.51 11.32 -4.24
N ASP A 62 24.47 11.42 -2.90
CA ASP A 62 24.82 12.65 -2.20
C ASP A 62 26.24 13.08 -2.61
N ASN A 63 26.36 14.26 -3.21
CA ASN A 63 27.61 14.90 -3.61
C ASN A 63 28.01 16.00 -2.63
N SER A 64 27.62 15.90 -1.36
CA SER A 64 28.07 16.82 -0.31
C SER A 64 29.60 16.92 -0.30
N PRO A 65 30.18 18.14 -0.33
CA PRO A 65 31.62 18.31 -0.36
C PRO A 65 32.18 18.00 1.02
N LEU A 66 32.81 16.85 1.20
CA LEU A 66 33.55 16.50 2.41
C LEU A 66 35.04 16.34 2.12
N SER A 67 35.81 16.59 3.18
CA SER A 67 37.26 16.74 3.31
C SER A 67 38.15 16.13 2.20
N PRO A 68 39.28 16.80 1.86
CA PRO A 68 40.19 16.37 0.77
C PRO A 68 40.90 15.02 1.02
N LEU A 69 40.66 14.37 2.16
CA LEU A 69 41.24 13.09 2.56
C LEU A 69 40.55 11.87 1.95
N PHE A 70 39.34 12.00 1.39
CA PHE A 70 38.61 10.88 0.78
C PHE A 70 38.64 10.94 -0.75
N ARG A 71 39.05 9.84 -1.39
CA ARG A 71 39.04 9.69 -2.84
C ARG A 71 37.58 9.64 -3.34
N LYS A 72 37.24 10.48 -4.31
CA LYS A 72 35.90 10.60 -4.91
C LYS A 72 35.30 9.26 -5.38
N THR A 73 36.12 8.30 -5.81
CA THR A 73 35.67 6.96 -6.25
C THR A 73 35.12 6.11 -5.12
N ASP A 74 35.70 6.21 -3.92
CA ASP A 74 35.31 5.38 -2.77
C ASP A 74 34.01 5.90 -2.15
N LEU A 75 33.82 7.23 -2.17
CA LEU A 75 32.58 7.88 -1.73
C LEU A 75 31.40 7.56 -2.64
N ASN A 76 31.59 7.58 -3.97
CA ASN A 76 30.52 7.23 -4.92
C ASN A 76 30.06 5.78 -4.74
N ALA A 77 30.99 4.85 -4.51
CA ALA A 77 30.67 3.45 -4.27
C ALA A 77 29.94 3.23 -2.93
N VAL A 78 30.38 3.90 -1.86
CA VAL A 78 29.76 3.83 -0.52
C VAL A 78 28.36 4.46 -0.52
N ASN A 79 28.19 5.65 -1.11
CA ASN A 79 26.90 6.34 -1.18
C ASN A 79 25.91 5.55 -2.05
N PHE A 80 26.33 5.05 -3.21
CA PHE A 80 25.49 4.21 -4.07
C PHE A 80 25.01 2.94 -3.36
N LYS A 81 25.91 2.19 -2.71
CA LYS A 81 25.54 0.98 -1.96
C LYS A 81 24.56 1.28 -0.82
N THR A 82 24.75 2.41 -0.14
CA THR A 82 23.88 2.86 0.96
C THR A 82 22.47 3.22 0.45
N SER A 83 22.37 3.90 -0.69
CA SER A 83 21.09 4.23 -1.35
C SER A 83 20.29 2.99 -1.74
N TRP A 84 20.92 2.01 -2.40
CA TRP A 84 20.22 0.78 -2.83
C TRP A 84 19.84 -0.14 -1.68
N HIS A 85 20.67 -0.22 -0.65
CA HIS A 85 20.30 -0.94 0.57
C HIS A 85 19.05 -0.32 1.22
N LEU A 86 18.97 1.00 1.26
CA LEU A 86 17.82 1.72 1.81
C LEU A 86 16.56 1.56 0.95
N VAL A 87 16.69 1.65 -0.38
CA VAL A 87 15.60 1.34 -1.33
C VAL A 87 15.09 -0.09 -1.12
N GLY A 88 15.99 -1.07 -1.08
CA GLY A 88 15.65 -2.47 -0.84
C GLY A 88 14.97 -2.67 0.52
N LYS A 89 15.47 -2.02 1.57
CA LYS A 89 14.83 -2.03 2.89
C LYS A 89 13.41 -1.47 2.84
N ILE A 90 13.20 -0.32 2.20
CA ILE A 90 11.87 0.29 2.05
C ILE A 90 10.93 -0.67 1.30
N MET A 91 11.37 -1.25 0.19
CA MET A 91 10.58 -2.18 -0.61
C MET A 91 10.17 -3.42 0.20
N ILE A 92 11.11 -4.04 0.92
CA ILE A 92 10.84 -5.24 1.71
C ILE A 92 9.94 -4.90 2.91
N THR A 93 10.25 -3.84 3.65
CA THR A 93 9.42 -3.44 4.79
C THR A 93 8.00 -3.11 4.33
N ALA A 94 7.84 -2.30 3.27
CA ALA A 94 6.53 -1.94 2.74
C ALA A 94 5.73 -3.15 2.22
N LEU A 95 6.39 -4.22 1.78
CA LEU A 95 5.73 -5.44 1.35
C LEU A 95 5.04 -6.15 2.53
N PHE A 96 5.72 -6.28 3.66
CA PHE A 96 5.12 -6.92 4.84
C PHE A 96 4.20 -5.97 5.61
N THR A 97 4.59 -4.69 5.72
CA THR A 97 3.84 -3.64 6.40
C THR A 97 4.09 -2.31 5.69
N PRO A 98 3.11 -1.74 4.98
CA PRO A 98 1.68 -2.03 5.12
C PRO A 98 1.12 -3.19 4.25
N ALA A 99 1.69 -3.50 3.09
CA ALA A 99 0.93 -4.16 2.02
C ALA A 99 0.30 -5.52 2.42
N ILE A 100 1.06 -6.54 2.79
CA ILE A 100 0.50 -7.85 3.14
C ILE A 100 -0.38 -7.77 4.40
N ALA A 101 0.11 -7.14 5.47
CA ALA A 101 -0.61 -7.09 6.75
C ALA A 101 -1.97 -6.39 6.61
N GLU A 102 -1.99 -5.22 5.96
CA GLU A 102 -3.23 -4.46 5.77
C GLU A 102 -4.17 -5.17 4.78
N GLU A 103 -3.67 -5.72 3.68
CA GLU A 103 -4.54 -6.44 2.74
C GLU A 103 -5.14 -7.72 3.36
N ILE A 104 -4.42 -8.44 4.22
CA ILE A 104 -4.99 -9.55 4.99
C ILE A 104 -6.15 -9.06 5.85
N PHE A 105 -5.94 -7.97 6.59
CA PHE A 105 -6.97 -7.46 7.49
C PHE A 105 -8.17 -6.90 6.72
N PHE A 106 -7.95 -6.00 5.77
CA PHE A 106 -9.05 -5.29 5.11
C PHE A 106 -9.73 -6.10 4.01
N ARG A 107 -9.02 -6.98 3.29
CA ARG A 107 -9.60 -7.70 2.13
C ARG A 107 -9.95 -9.13 2.49
N VAL A 108 -9.12 -9.82 3.26
CA VAL A 108 -9.41 -11.22 3.59
C VAL A 108 -10.31 -11.34 4.81
N LEU A 109 -9.98 -10.65 5.90
CA LEU A 109 -10.75 -10.79 7.15
C LEU A 109 -12.14 -10.13 7.03
N LEU A 110 -12.21 -8.90 6.51
CA LEU A 110 -13.45 -8.12 6.48
C LEU A 110 -14.35 -8.41 5.26
N LEU A 111 -13.79 -8.64 4.07
CA LEU A 111 -14.61 -8.83 2.86
C LEU A 111 -14.95 -10.31 2.64
N PRO A 112 -16.14 -10.61 2.07
CA PRO A 112 -16.41 -11.94 1.57
C PRO A 112 -15.50 -12.29 0.39
N HIS A 113 -15.03 -13.53 0.36
CA HIS A 113 -14.32 -14.09 -0.77
C HIS A 113 -15.32 -14.47 -1.89
N PRO A 114 -14.97 -14.31 -3.18
CA PRO A 114 -15.87 -14.60 -4.29
C PRO A 114 -16.43 -16.03 -4.31
N SER A 115 -15.67 -17.03 -3.84
CA SER A 115 -16.13 -18.43 -3.75
C SER A 115 -17.30 -18.63 -2.77
N GLU A 116 -17.53 -17.69 -1.87
CA GLU A 116 -18.69 -17.72 -0.95
C GLU A 116 -20.00 -17.31 -1.65
N ASN A 117 -19.96 -16.97 -2.93
CA ASN A 117 -21.08 -16.48 -3.73
C ASN A 117 -21.92 -15.41 -2.99
N PRO A 118 -21.29 -14.35 -2.45
CA PRO A 118 -21.99 -13.35 -1.67
C PRO A 118 -23.00 -12.57 -2.53
N SER A 119 -24.12 -12.17 -1.92
CA SER A 119 -25.08 -11.26 -2.58
C SER A 119 -24.44 -9.91 -2.85
N LEU A 120 -24.95 -9.18 -3.85
CA LEU A 120 -24.48 -7.82 -4.16
C LEU A 120 -24.59 -6.89 -2.95
N ILE A 121 -25.70 -6.98 -2.19
CA ILE A 121 -25.89 -6.20 -0.96
C ILE A 121 -24.76 -6.48 0.05
N SER A 122 -24.40 -7.76 0.24
CA SER A 122 -23.29 -8.16 1.12
C SER A 122 -21.97 -7.57 0.66
N ILE A 123 -21.67 -7.64 -0.64
CA ILE A 123 -20.45 -7.07 -1.23
C ILE A 123 -20.38 -5.56 -0.94
N TYR A 124 -21.43 -4.80 -1.26
CA TYR A 124 -21.44 -3.35 -1.06
C TYR A 124 -21.36 -2.97 0.42
N ALA A 125 -22.10 -3.66 1.29
CA ALA A 125 -22.08 -3.39 2.73
C ALA A 125 -20.69 -3.63 3.33
N TRP A 126 -20.09 -4.80 3.10
CA TRP A 126 -18.78 -5.12 3.66
C TRP A 126 -17.65 -4.31 3.01
N SER A 127 -17.76 -3.98 1.72
CA SER A 127 -16.80 -3.07 1.06
C SER A 127 -16.84 -1.68 1.69
N THR A 128 -18.04 -1.16 2.00
CA THR A 128 -18.19 0.15 2.65
C THR A 128 -17.63 0.13 4.06
N VAL A 129 -17.94 -0.91 4.84
CA VAL A 129 -17.41 -1.07 6.21
C VAL A 129 -15.88 -1.18 6.19
N SER A 130 -15.32 -2.05 5.34
CA SER A 130 -13.87 -2.23 5.23
C SER A 130 -13.18 -0.93 4.82
N LEU A 131 -13.72 -0.21 3.82
CA LEU A 131 -13.16 1.07 3.38
C LEU A 131 -13.20 2.13 4.47
N PHE A 132 -14.31 2.22 5.22
CA PHE A 132 -14.44 3.17 6.32
C PHE A 132 -13.43 2.89 7.44
N ILE A 133 -13.30 1.64 7.85
CA ILE A 133 -12.31 1.22 8.87
C ILE A 133 -10.89 1.48 8.34
N PHE A 134 -10.61 1.18 7.07
CA PHE A 134 -9.31 1.46 6.44
C PHE A 134 -8.95 2.95 6.49
N VAL A 135 -9.88 3.84 6.16
CA VAL A 135 -9.63 5.28 6.19
C VAL A 135 -9.40 5.77 7.62
N ILE A 136 -10.19 5.33 8.59
CA ILE A 136 -10.04 5.71 10.01
C ILE A 136 -8.80 5.08 10.65
N TYR A 137 -8.39 3.90 10.19
CA TYR A 137 -7.20 3.24 10.68
C TYR A 137 -5.96 4.12 10.54
N HIS A 138 -5.84 4.94 9.49
CA HIS A 138 -4.69 5.83 9.31
C HIS A 138 -4.50 6.85 10.44
N PRO A 139 -5.46 7.75 10.75
CA PRO A 139 -5.30 8.68 11.86
C PRO A 139 -5.18 7.96 13.21
N LEU A 140 -5.85 6.80 13.41
CA LEU A 140 -5.66 5.99 14.61
C LEU A 140 -4.23 5.44 14.72
N ASN A 141 -3.70 4.89 13.63
CA ASN A 141 -2.34 4.39 13.54
C ASN A 141 -1.32 5.49 13.87
N ALA A 142 -1.55 6.72 13.39
CA ALA A 142 -0.73 7.87 13.71
C ALA A 142 -0.90 8.41 15.15
N ILE A 143 -1.90 7.97 15.90
CA ILE A 143 -2.00 8.26 17.34
C ILE A 143 -1.32 7.15 18.15
N THR A 144 -1.42 5.89 17.72
CA THR A 144 -1.05 4.73 18.55
C THR A 144 0.31 4.15 18.20
N PHE A 145 0.54 3.72 16.96
CA PHE A 145 1.71 2.91 16.60
C PHE A 145 2.76 3.70 15.80
N TYR A 146 2.35 4.75 15.08
CA TYR A 146 3.26 5.56 14.28
C TYR A 146 3.06 7.09 14.41
N PRO A 147 3.36 7.67 15.59
CA PRO A 147 3.18 9.10 15.84
C PRO A 147 3.88 10.06 14.86
N ALA A 148 5.01 9.66 14.27
CA ALA A 148 5.73 10.46 13.27
C ALA A 148 4.88 10.72 12.01
N ALA A 149 3.92 9.84 11.69
CA ALA A 149 3.04 10.00 10.54
C ALA A 149 1.87 10.95 10.76
N ARG A 150 1.71 11.56 11.95
CA ARG A 150 0.53 12.36 12.31
C ARG A 150 0.24 13.52 11.36
N GLU A 151 1.27 14.26 10.97
CA GLU A 151 1.14 15.36 10.00
C GLU A 151 0.73 14.90 8.60
N THR A 152 0.79 13.59 8.32
CA THR A 152 0.46 13.01 7.03
C THR A 152 -0.88 12.28 7.10
N PHE A 153 -1.08 11.41 8.08
CA PHE A 153 -2.26 10.54 8.18
C PHE A 153 -3.52 11.28 8.59
N PHE A 154 -3.43 12.51 9.10
CA PHE A 154 -4.58 13.39 9.32
C PHE A 154 -4.90 14.29 8.12
N LYS A 155 -4.04 14.37 7.10
CA LYS A 155 -4.27 15.27 5.97
C LYS A 155 -5.44 14.76 5.11
N PRO A 156 -6.44 15.61 4.80
CA PRO A 156 -7.57 15.21 3.95
C PRO A 156 -7.13 14.67 2.59
N ILE A 157 -6.08 15.24 2.01
CA ILE A 157 -5.55 14.79 0.72
C ILE A 157 -4.93 13.38 0.80
N PHE A 158 -4.25 13.07 1.91
CA PHE A 158 -3.73 11.72 2.12
C PHE A 158 -4.88 10.73 2.28
N LEU A 159 -5.86 11.05 3.12
CA LEU A 159 -7.03 10.19 3.35
C LEU A 159 -7.83 9.97 2.08
N PHE A 160 -7.96 10.98 1.22
CA PHE A 160 -8.59 10.85 -0.08
C PHE A 160 -7.82 9.89 -1.00
N LEU A 161 -6.51 10.06 -1.12
CA LEU A 161 -5.66 9.17 -1.94
C LEU A 161 -5.61 7.74 -1.39
N ALA A 162 -5.59 7.58 -0.06
CA ALA A 162 -5.71 6.30 0.62
C ALA A 162 -7.09 5.68 0.32
N THR A 163 -8.18 6.45 0.41
CA THR A 163 -9.53 5.96 0.07
C THR A 163 -9.59 5.42 -1.36
N LEU A 164 -9.03 6.15 -2.33
CA LEU A 164 -8.97 5.69 -3.73
C LEU A 164 -8.16 4.39 -3.87
N LEU A 165 -7.02 4.29 -3.18
CA LEU A 165 -6.19 3.08 -3.17
C LEU A 165 -7.00 1.93 -2.56
N GLY A 166 -7.72 2.23 -1.48
CA GLY A 166 -8.63 1.35 -0.78
C GLY A 166 -9.67 0.73 -1.71
N ILE A 167 -10.32 1.57 -2.52
CA ILE A 167 -11.33 1.19 -3.50
C ILE A 167 -10.73 0.27 -4.57
N ILE A 168 -9.59 0.64 -5.18
CA ILE A 168 -9.03 -0.16 -6.28
C ILE A 168 -8.51 -1.53 -5.80
N CYS A 169 -7.92 -1.60 -4.59
CA CYS A 169 -7.52 -2.88 -3.99
C CYS A 169 -8.75 -3.77 -3.72
N THR A 170 -9.85 -3.19 -3.23
CA THR A 170 -11.11 -3.90 -3.00
C THR A 170 -11.70 -4.44 -4.31
N ILE A 171 -11.72 -3.64 -5.38
CA ILE A 171 -12.18 -4.09 -6.71
C ILE A 171 -11.29 -5.23 -7.21
N ALA A 172 -9.97 -5.09 -7.13
CA ALA A 172 -9.01 -6.11 -7.57
C ALA A 172 -9.21 -7.44 -6.83
N TYR A 173 -9.38 -7.40 -5.51
CA TYR A 173 -9.64 -8.58 -4.69
C TYR A 173 -10.98 -9.24 -5.02
N ILE A 174 -12.08 -8.48 -5.09
CA ILE A 174 -13.41 -9.04 -5.38
C ILE A 174 -13.46 -9.66 -6.78
N LYS A 175 -12.74 -9.09 -7.75
CA LYS A 175 -12.71 -9.62 -9.14
C LYS A 175 -11.82 -10.83 -9.31
N SER A 176 -10.71 -10.91 -8.57
CA SER A 176 -9.73 -11.98 -8.73
C SER A 176 -9.86 -13.12 -7.71
N GLY A 177 -10.47 -12.85 -6.55
CA GLY A 177 -10.39 -13.74 -5.37
C GLY A 177 -8.98 -13.85 -4.78
N SER A 178 -8.00 -13.10 -5.30
CA SER A 178 -6.60 -13.24 -4.93
C SER A 178 -6.12 -12.03 -4.14
N ILE A 179 -5.52 -12.28 -2.97
CA ILE A 179 -4.90 -11.22 -2.17
C ILE A 179 -3.73 -10.56 -2.93
N TRP A 180 -3.05 -11.30 -3.81
CA TRP A 180 -1.85 -10.84 -4.51
C TRP A 180 -2.12 -9.66 -5.43
N THR A 181 -3.31 -9.59 -6.03
CA THR A 181 -3.69 -8.43 -6.86
C THR A 181 -3.73 -7.14 -6.04
N ALA A 182 -4.34 -7.17 -4.86
CA ALA A 182 -4.41 -6.04 -3.95
C ALA A 182 -3.04 -5.71 -3.34
N VAL A 183 -2.27 -6.72 -2.94
CA VAL A 183 -0.90 -6.55 -2.40
C VAL A 183 0.01 -5.86 -3.42
N VAL A 184 0.00 -6.29 -4.68
CA VAL A 184 0.84 -5.67 -5.73
C VAL A 184 0.46 -4.22 -5.94
N ILE A 185 -0.84 -3.91 -6.05
CA ILE A 185 -1.32 -2.53 -6.21
C ILE A 185 -0.88 -1.66 -5.03
N HIS A 186 -1.20 -2.10 -3.80
CA HIS A 186 -0.91 -1.34 -2.59
C HIS A 186 0.60 -1.13 -2.42
N TRP A 187 1.37 -2.21 -2.50
CA TRP A 187 2.82 -2.17 -2.38
C TRP A 187 3.46 -1.22 -3.39
N LEU A 188 3.06 -1.31 -4.66
CA LEU A 188 3.60 -0.48 -5.74
C LEU A 188 3.40 1.00 -5.43
N PHE A 189 2.19 1.42 -5.08
CA PHE A 189 1.89 2.83 -4.83
C PHE A 189 2.59 3.36 -3.58
N VAL A 190 2.67 2.57 -2.51
CA VAL A 190 3.41 2.93 -1.30
C VAL A 190 4.89 3.10 -1.60
N VAL A 191 5.51 2.15 -2.32
CA VAL A 191 6.93 2.23 -2.68
C VAL A 191 7.22 3.43 -3.58
N ILE A 192 6.42 3.65 -4.62
CA ILE A 192 6.57 4.82 -5.51
C ILE A 192 6.47 6.12 -4.70
N TRP A 193 5.50 6.20 -3.79
CA TRP A 193 5.33 7.38 -2.96
C TRP A 193 6.50 7.61 -2.00
N LEU A 194 6.92 6.58 -1.28
CA LEU A 194 8.02 6.67 -0.31
C LEU A 194 9.35 7.02 -0.97
N ILE A 195 9.65 6.42 -2.12
CA ILE A 195 10.98 6.52 -2.74
C ILE A 195 11.08 7.69 -3.71
N GLY A 196 10.00 8.00 -4.45
CA GLY A 196 10.06 8.96 -5.56
C GLY A 196 9.14 10.17 -5.45
N LEU A 197 8.11 10.13 -4.60
CA LEU A 197 7.10 11.20 -4.51
C LEU A 197 7.01 11.87 -3.13
N GLY A 198 8.12 11.87 -2.38
CA GLY A 198 8.29 12.65 -1.15
C GLY A 198 7.65 12.02 0.10
N GLY A 199 7.21 10.77 0.03
CA GLY A 199 6.57 10.08 1.15
C GLY A 199 7.51 9.85 2.33
N LYS A 200 8.78 9.51 2.10
CA LYS A 200 9.73 9.28 3.19
C LYS A 200 9.92 10.54 4.05
N SER A 201 10.11 11.69 3.41
CA SER A 201 10.29 12.99 4.08
C SER A 201 9.05 13.44 4.88
N ARG A 202 7.89 12.80 4.67
CA ARG A 202 6.63 13.06 5.36
C ARG A 202 6.32 12.11 6.50
N LEU A 203 7.10 11.04 6.66
CA LEU A 203 6.93 10.01 7.67
C LEU A 203 8.12 9.94 8.65
N LEU A 204 9.11 10.82 8.46
CA LEU A 204 10.22 11.08 9.39
C LEU A 204 9.88 12.29 10.26
#